data_AF-A0A2U8UYA9-F1
#
_entry.id   AF-A0A2U8UYA9-F1
#
_cell.length_a   1.000
_cell.length_b   1.000
_cell.length_c   1.000
_cell.angle_alpha   90.00
_cell.angle_beta   90.00
_cell.angle_gamma   90.00
#
_symmetry.space_group_name_H-M   'P 1'
#
loop_
_entity.id
_entity.type
_entity.pdbx_description
1 polymer ?
#
loop_
_entity_poly.entity_id
_entity_poly.type
_entity_poly.pdbx_seq_one_letter_code
_entity_poly.pdbx_strand_id
1 'polypeptide(L)'
;VHAKLIVETDTFGSRVRIKGAATGFYICMNKKGKLIGKSNGKGKDCVFTEIVLENNYTALQNAKYEGWYMAFTRKGRPRKGSKTRQHQREVHFMKRLPKGHQTTEPHRRFEFLNYPFN
;
A
#
# COMPACT_ATOMS: atom_id res chain seq x y z
N VAL A 1 -8.45 -1.38 16.09
CA VAL A 1 -8.70 0.07 15.88
C VAL A 1 -7.62 0.74 15.03
N HIS A 2 -6.32 0.53 15.28
CA HIS A 2 -5.22 1.23 14.58
C HIS A 2 -4.85 0.74 13.16
N ALA A 3 -5.53 -0.27 12.61
CA ALA A 3 -5.18 -0.84 11.31
C ALA A 3 -5.90 -0.18 10.11
N LYS A 4 -6.79 0.80 10.36
CA LYS A 4 -7.45 1.55 9.28
C LYS A 4 -6.44 2.53 8.67
N LEU A 5 -6.22 2.39 7.36
CA LEU A 5 -5.34 3.23 6.58
C LEU A 5 -6.17 4.11 5.63
N ILE A 6 -5.67 5.32 5.40
CA ILE A 6 -6.11 6.23 4.34
C ILE A 6 -4.99 6.22 3.31
N VAL A 7 -5.33 5.92 2.06
CA VAL A 7 -4.37 5.85 0.95
C VAL A 7 -4.71 6.99 -0.01
N GLU A 8 -3.77 7.92 -0.16
CA GLU A 8 -3.90 9.12 -0.98
C GLU A 8 -3.01 8.98 -2.20
N THR A 9 -3.56 9.14 -3.41
CA THR A 9 -2.74 9.16 -4.63
C THR A 9 -1.83 10.39 -4.64
N ASP A 10 -0.54 10.18 -4.85
CA ASP A 10 0.45 11.25 -5.04
C ASP A 10 0.43 11.74 -6.50
N THR A 11 0.52 10.81 -7.45
CA THR A 11 0.49 11.08 -8.89
C THR A 11 0.27 9.76 -9.65
N PHE A 12 0.35 9.80 -10.99
CA PHE A 12 0.25 8.65 -11.88
C PHE A 12 1.28 7.55 -11.58
N GLY A 13 1.07 6.37 -12.18
CA GLY A 13 1.93 5.20 -11.97
C GLY A 13 1.76 4.59 -10.58
N SER A 14 0.54 4.63 -10.05
CA SER A 14 0.16 4.03 -8.76
C SER A 14 1.02 4.52 -7.59
N ARG A 15 1.43 5.79 -7.61
CA ARG A 15 2.17 6.41 -6.51
C ARG A 15 1.21 6.87 -5.43
N VAL A 16 1.44 6.42 -4.20
CA VAL A 16 0.53 6.64 -3.07
C VAL A 16 1.28 7.06 -1.82
N ARG A 17 0.59 7.83 -0.97
CA ARG A 17 0.93 8.06 0.44
C ARG A 17 -0.02 7.25 1.31
N ILE A 18 0.52 6.63 2.36
CA ILE A 18 -0.24 5.77 3.26
C ILE A 18 -0.24 6.40 4.65
N LYS A 19 -1.43 6.71 5.17
CA LYS A 19 -1.64 7.40 6.45
C LYS A 19 -2.48 6.56 7.39
N GLY A 20 -2.07 6.45 8.65
CA GLY A 20 -2.90 5.83 9.69
C GLY A 20 -4.10 6.71 10.03
N ALA A 21 -5.32 6.22 9.86
CA ALA A 21 -6.53 7.02 10.11
C ALA A 21 -6.63 7.47 11.57
N ALA A 22 -6.22 6.63 12.51
CA ALA A 22 -6.31 6.90 13.95
C ALA A 22 -5.26 7.90 14.45
N THR A 23 -4.06 7.92 13.85
CA THR A 23 -2.92 8.73 14.33
C THR A 23 -2.63 9.94 13.45
N GLY A 24 -3.12 9.93 12.21
CA GLY A 24 -2.75 10.91 11.20
C GLY A 24 -1.29 10.80 10.71
N PHE A 25 -0.53 9.80 11.14
CA PHE A 25 0.87 9.65 10.72
C PHE A 25 0.98 8.91 9.38
N TYR A 26 1.84 9.44 8.52
CA TYR A 26 2.26 8.80 7.29
C TYR A 26 3.29 7.71 7.58
N ILE A 27 3.15 6.57 6.90
CA ILE A 27 4.19 5.56 6.84
C ILE A 27 5.24 6.05 5.85
N CYS A 28 6.49 6.13 6.30
CA CYS A 28 7.62 6.55 5.49
C CYS A 28 8.82 5.62 5.71
N MET A 29 9.83 5.71 4.84
CA MET A 29 11.06 4.95 4.98
C MET A 29 12.25 5.88 5.18
N ASN A 30 13.11 5.61 6.15
CA ASN A 30 14.31 6.41 6.34
C ASN A 30 15.51 5.87 5.53
N LYS A 31 16.63 6.63 5.52
CA LYS A 31 17.87 6.26 4.81
C LYS A 31 18.51 4.93 5.24
N LYS A 32 18.12 4.37 6.40
CA LYS A 32 18.56 3.06 6.89
C LYS A 32 17.60 1.94 6.48
N GLY A 33 16.59 2.24 5.65
CA GLY A 33 15.53 1.33 5.24
C GLY A 33 14.51 1.01 6.32
N LYS A 34 14.48 1.74 7.45
CA LYS A 34 13.51 1.49 8.52
C LYS A 34 12.19 2.20 8.21
N LEU A 35 11.07 1.49 8.37
CA LEU A 35 9.74 2.09 8.38
C LEU A 35 9.56 2.96 9.63
N ILE A 36 9.07 4.18 9.43
CA ILE A 36 8.83 5.18 10.47
C ILE A 36 7.47 5.85 10.25
N GLY A 37 6.88 6.36 11.33
CA GLY A 37 5.72 7.24 11.25
C GLY A 37 6.15 8.71 11.25
N LYS A 38 5.59 9.54 10.36
CA LYS A 38 5.82 10.99 10.33
C LYS A 38 4.50 11.74 10.27
N SER A 39 4.37 12.85 11.00
CA SER A 39 3.24 13.77 10.85
C SER A 39 3.26 14.48 9.50
N ASN A 40 4.44 14.90 9.03
CA ASN A 40 4.64 15.50 7.71
C ASN A 40 5.00 14.44 6.66
N GLY A 41 4.04 14.14 5.77
CA GLY A 41 4.16 13.18 4.67
C GLY A 41 4.58 13.74 3.31
N LYS A 42 4.97 15.03 3.21
CA LYS A 42 5.27 15.67 1.91
C LYS A 42 6.47 15.06 1.17
N GLY A 43 7.44 14.53 1.92
CA GLY A 43 8.67 13.99 1.34
C GLY A 43 8.46 12.73 0.50
N LYS A 44 9.30 12.55 -0.53
CA LYS A 44 9.30 11.35 -1.40
C LYS A 44 9.57 10.06 -0.61
N ASP A 45 10.17 10.14 0.58
CA ASP A 45 10.36 9.03 1.51
C ASP A 45 9.04 8.45 2.06
N CYS A 46 7.94 9.19 1.96
CA CYS A 46 6.60 8.78 2.35
C CYS A 46 5.73 8.32 1.17
N VAL A 47 6.29 8.31 -0.04
CA VAL A 47 5.59 7.87 -1.25
C VAL A 47 6.02 6.44 -1.58
N PHE A 48 5.05 5.60 -1.91
CA PHE A 48 5.25 4.23 -2.37
C PHE A 48 4.58 4.02 -3.72
N THR A 49 5.20 3.25 -4.59
CA THR A 49 4.56 2.71 -5.79
C THR A 49 3.87 1.42 -5.42
N GLU A 50 2.55 1.36 -5.64
CA GLU A 50 1.78 0.12 -5.55
C GLU A 50 1.99 -0.72 -6.81
N ILE A 51 2.45 -1.95 -6.62
CA ILE A 51 2.75 -2.90 -7.69
C ILE A 51 1.88 -4.12 -7.49
N VAL A 52 1.17 -4.53 -8.53
CA VAL A 52 0.54 -5.85 -8.61
C VAL A 52 1.60 -6.81 -9.13
N LEU A 53 2.00 -7.77 -8.30
CA LEU A 53 2.99 -8.77 -8.64
C LEU A 53 2.38 -9.86 -9.53
N GLU A 54 3.24 -10.59 -10.24
CA GLU A 54 2.87 -11.73 -11.09
C GLU A 54 2.11 -12.82 -10.32
N ASN A 55 2.35 -12.95 -9.01
CA ASN A 55 1.65 -13.88 -8.13
C ASN A 55 0.35 -13.30 -7.53
N ASN A 56 -0.16 -12.19 -8.07
CA ASN A 56 -1.39 -11.49 -7.68
C ASN A 56 -1.38 -10.86 -6.27
N TYR A 57 -0.23 -10.81 -5.60
CA TYR A 57 -0.07 -10.03 -4.37
C TYR A 57 0.28 -8.57 -4.68
N THR A 58 0.02 -7.68 -3.72
CA THR A 58 0.46 -6.29 -3.78
C THR A 58 1.85 -6.14 -3.15
N ALA A 59 2.74 -5.39 -3.78
CA ALA A 59 3.96 -4.87 -3.18
C ALA A 59 3.95 -3.34 -3.14
N LEU A 60 4.66 -2.77 -2.17
CA LEU A 60 4.77 -1.33 -1.98
C LEU A 60 6.25 -0.94 -1.99
N GLN A 61 6.74 -0.47 -3.14
CA GLN A 61 8.13 -0.05 -3.32
C GLN A 61 8.29 1.42 -2.96
N ASN A 62 9.29 1.79 -2.16
CA ASN A 62 9.50 3.19 -1.81
C ASN A 62 9.96 4.01 -3.01
N ALA A 63 9.38 5.19 -3.21
CA ALA A 63 9.66 6.07 -4.34
C ALA A 63 11.02 6.81 -4.23
N LYS A 64 11.57 6.96 -3.02
CA LYS A 64 12.88 7.59 -2.81
C LYS A 64 14.02 6.59 -2.83
N TYR A 65 13.81 5.40 -2.27
CA TYR A 65 14.80 4.33 -2.22
C TYR A 65 14.34 3.17 -3.11
N GLU A 66 14.66 3.26 -4.39
CA GLU A 66 14.25 2.24 -5.37
C GLU A 66 14.84 0.87 -5.02
N GLY A 67 14.06 -0.19 -5.30
CA GLY A 67 14.38 -1.56 -4.88
C GLY A 67 14.13 -1.86 -3.39
N TRP A 68 13.71 -0.88 -2.57
CA TRP A 68 13.33 -1.13 -1.17
C TRP A 68 11.82 -1.17 -1.01
N TYR A 69 11.33 -2.24 -0.39
CA TYR A 69 9.91 -2.49 -0.21
C TYR A 69 9.47 -2.30 1.24
N MET A 70 8.21 -1.91 1.44
CA MET A 70 7.54 -2.11 2.72
C MET A 70 7.52 -3.60 3.02
N ALA A 71 7.88 -3.99 4.24
CA ALA A 71 7.97 -5.40 4.58
C ALA A 71 7.81 -5.66 6.08
N PHE A 72 7.20 -6.80 6.41
CA PHE A 72 7.07 -7.29 7.77
C PHE A 72 7.48 -8.76 7.85
N THR A 73 8.17 -9.11 8.92
CA THR A 73 8.58 -10.50 9.19
C THR A 73 7.37 -11.37 9.49
N ARG A 74 7.56 -12.70 9.51
CA ARG A 74 6.53 -13.66 9.96
C ARG A 74 5.94 -13.34 11.34
N LYS A 75 6.72 -12.70 12.23
CA LYS A 75 6.27 -12.26 13.58
C LYS A 75 5.63 -10.86 13.58
N GLY A 76 5.35 -10.28 12.42
CA GLY A 76 4.76 -8.94 12.27
C GLY A 76 5.71 -7.77 12.54
N ARG A 77 7.01 -8.02 12.74
CA ARG A 77 7.99 -6.94 12.99
C ARG A 77 8.42 -6.26 11.69
N PRO A 78 8.60 -4.92 11.64
CA PRO A 78 9.10 -4.24 10.45
C PRO A 78 10.46 -4.77 10.00
N ARG A 79 10.61 -5.06 8.70
CA ARG A 79 11.89 -5.44 8.08
C ARG A 79 12.54 -4.23 7.42
N LYS A 80 13.87 -4.17 7.45
CA LYS A 80 14.63 -3.10 6.78
C LYS A 80 14.52 -3.25 5.27
N GLY A 81 14.19 -2.17 4.58
CA GLY A 81 14.10 -2.08 3.11
C GLY A 81 15.36 -2.60 2.39
N SER A 82 16.55 -2.33 2.91
CA SER A 82 17.81 -2.85 2.35
C SER A 82 17.91 -4.37 2.29
N LYS A 83 17.13 -5.08 3.11
CA LYS A 83 17.06 -6.55 3.15
C LYS A 83 15.87 -7.11 2.37
N THR A 84 15.13 -6.29 1.65
CA THR A 84 13.94 -6.72 0.91
C THR A 84 14.28 -7.09 -0.53
N ARG A 85 13.53 -8.03 -1.08
CA ARG A 85 13.52 -8.41 -2.51
C ARG A 85 12.07 -8.72 -2.91
N GLN A 86 11.71 -8.43 -4.15
CA GLN A 86 10.33 -8.56 -4.64
C GLN A 86 9.73 -9.97 -4.46
N HIS A 87 10.53 -11.03 -4.61
CA HIS A 87 10.06 -12.41 -4.48
C HIS A 87 9.82 -12.86 -3.03
N GLN A 88 10.23 -12.08 -2.02
CA GLN A 88 10.11 -12.48 -0.61
C GLN A 88 8.67 -12.28 -0.12
N ARG A 89 8.08 -13.31 0.49
CA ARG A 89 6.71 -13.26 1.04
C ARG A 89 6.47 -12.11 2.01
N GLU A 90 7.51 -11.62 2.68
CA GLU A 90 7.43 -10.52 3.64
C GLU A 90 7.12 -9.16 3.01
N VAL A 91 7.27 -9.01 1.69
CA VAL A 91 6.90 -7.79 0.94
C VAL A 91 5.52 -7.90 0.28
N HIS A 92 4.85 -9.05 0.44
CA HIS A 92 3.56 -9.35 -0.20
C HIS A 92 2.41 -8.97 0.72
N PHE A 93 1.49 -8.16 0.21
CA PHE A 93 0.34 -7.65 0.92
C PHE A 93 -0.95 -8.00 0.18
N MET A 94 -2.05 -8.05 0.94
CA MET A 94 -3.41 -8.11 0.39
C MET A 94 -4.19 -6.92 0.91
N LYS A 95 -4.81 -6.17 -0.01
CA LYS A 95 -5.73 -5.09 0.34
C LYS A 95 -7.03 -5.70 0.85
N ARG A 96 -7.54 -5.18 1.96
CA ARG A 96 -8.78 -5.66 2.58
C ARG A 96 -9.71 -4.49 2.87
N LEU A 97 -11.01 -4.75 2.77
CA LEU A 97 -12.03 -3.79 3.19
C LEU A 97 -11.92 -3.51 4.71
N PRO A 98 -12.20 -2.28 5.15
CA PRO A 98 -12.31 -1.97 6.57
C PRO A 98 -13.36 -2.86 7.26
N LYS A 99 -13.07 -3.31 8.49
CA LYS A 99 -14.04 -4.06 9.30
C LYS A 99 -15.29 -3.21 9.53
N GLY A 100 -16.47 -3.81 9.36
CA GLY A 100 -17.76 -3.12 9.50
C GLY A 100 -18.27 -2.46 8.22
N HIS A 101 -17.49 -2.48 7.13
CA HIS A 101 -18.03 -2.22 5.80
C HIS A 101 -18.75 -3.49 5.32
N GLN A 102 -19.98 -3.70 5.79
CA GLN A 102 -20.88 -4.61 5.10
C GLN A 102 -21.19 -3.97 3.74
N THR A 103 -20.97 -4.71 2.67
CA THR A 103 -21.44 -4.34 1.34
C THR A 103 -22.96 -4.30 1.39
N THR A 104 -23.55 -3.14 1.67
CA THR A 104 -24.98 -2.88 1.44
C THR A 104 -25.29 -2.77 -0.06
N GLU A 105 -24.27 -2.82 -0.92
CA GLU A 105 -24.46 -3.10 -2.34
C GLU A 105 -24.43 -4.64 -2.52
N PRO A 106 -25.58 -5.32 -2.70
CA PRO A 106 -25.55 -6.66 -3.26
C PRO A 106 -24.77 -6.55 -4.57
N HIS A 107 -23.76 -7.39 -4.74
CA HIS A 107 -22.94 -7.52 -5.94
C HIS A 107 -23.59 -6.84 -7.15
N ARG A 108 -23.18 -5.60 -7.47
CA ARG A 108 -23.29 -5.14 -8.86
C ARG A 108 -22.36 -6.05 -9.63
N ARG A 109 -22.90 -7.19 -10.04
CA ARG A 109 -22.48 -7.93 -11.22
C ARG A 109 -22.15 -6.85 -12.23
N PHE A 110 -20.93 -6.85 -12.76
CA PHE A 110 -20.59 -6.00 -13.87
C PHE A 110 -21.62 -6.28 -14.96
N GLU A 111 -22.65 -5.45 -15.05
CA GLU A 111 -23.54 -5.43 -16.18
C GLU A 111 -22.67 -4.87 -17.29
N PHE A 112 -22.32 -5.74 -18.23
CA PHE A 112 -21.82 -5.29 -19.52
C PHE A 112 -22.87 -4.31 -20.04
N LEU A 113 -22.56 -3.01 -20.01
CA LEU A 113 -23.30 -2.04 -20.79
C LEU A 113 -23.11 -2.47 -22.24
N ASN A 114 -24.10 -3.21 -22.76
CA ASN A 114 -24.22 -3.46 -24.18
C ASN A 114 -24.43 -2.08 -24.82
N TYR A 115 -23.32 -1.48 -25.27
CA TYR A 115 -23.38 -0.35 -26.19
C TYR A 115 -24.02 -0.87 -27.48
N PRO A 116 -25.19 -0.35 -27.89
CA PRO A 116 -25.68 -0.63 -29.22
C PRO A 116 -24.73 0.08 -30.20
N PHE A 117 -23.98 -0.71 -30.96
CA PHE A 117 -23.40 -0.21 -32.20
C PHE A 117 -24.56 0.10 -33.14
N ASN A 118 -24.74 1.38 -33.45
CA ASN A 118 -25.46 1.84 -34.62
C ASN A 118 -24.52 2.77 -35.39
#